data_AF-A0A9N7JKB7-F1
#
_entry.id   AF-A0A9N7JKB7-F1
#
_cell.length_a   1.000
_cell.length_b   1.000
_cell.length_c   1.000
_cell.angle_alpha   90.00
_cell.angle_beta   90.00
_cell.angle_gamma   90.00
#
_symmetry.space_group_name_H-M   'P 1'
#
loop_
_entity.id
_entity.type
_entity.pdbx_description
1 polymer ?
#
loop_
_entity_poly.entity_id
_entity_poly.type
_entity_poly.pdbx_seq_one_letter_code
_entity_poly.pdbx_strand_id
1 'polypeptide(L)'
;MKKNISIIFLFITLTFISFINVIDINLFLSTLSSKFNNISMQDIVIYMLYGLTSSSRVNLIDIIRFSIPFILCIGFINSYLSDILESNTIYLNIIRYKSYSSWIKTYLFKMTLLIILFYTYYYINLIIISSIYTKNVSGFTDTFYYLNRYMTNTNFFQLLIYQYFLSIFSTILLTLINLLLSLVLKNINKSFIVVIVTILILTALGKYDIINPLMLSKHYTINYNFNINPISTLTFHLLFSFIIYISLVRCIKLLVRRTGL
;
A
#
# COMPACT_ATOMS: atom_id res chain seq x y z
N MET A 1 -8.61 14.12 22.59
CA MET A 1 -7.92 15.17 21.81
C MET A 1 -6.64 14.68 21.13
N LYS A 2 -5.63 14.11 21.82
CA LYS A 2 -4.35 13.70 21.20
C LYS A 2 -4.49 12.78 19.97
N LYS A 3 -5.38 11.78 20.00
CA LYS A 3 -5.63 10.84 18.87
C LYS A 3 -6.28 11.48 17.64
N ASN A 4 -7.15 12.47 17.84
CA ASN A 4 -7.77 13.18 16.71
C ASN A 4 -6.76 14.09 16.03
N ILE A 5 -5.86 14.69 16.81
CA ILE A 5 -4.76 15.52 16.29
C ILE A 5 -3.78 14.67 15.47
N SER A 6 -3.44 13.45 15.90
CA SER A 6 -2.55 12.56 15.13
C SER A 6 -3.18 12.09 13.82
N ILE A 7 -4.49 11.82 13.80
CA ILE A 7 -5.23 11.47 12.58
C ILE A 7 -5.26 12.65 11.60
N ILE A 8 -5.57 13.85 12.09
CA ILE A 8 -5.58 15.07 11.26
C ILE A 8 -4.18 15.33 10.68
N PHE A 9 -3.14 15.22 11.52
CA PHE A 9 -1.76 15.39 11.09
C PHE A 9 -1.34 14.38 10.01
N LEU A 10 -1.78 13.12 10.13
CA LEU A 10 -1.56 12.10 9.10
C LEU A 10 -2.17 12.51 7.76
N PHE A 11 -3.42 12.96 7.75
CA PHE A 11 -4.09 13.37 6.52
C PHE A 11 -3.45 14.61 5.89
N ILE A 12 -3.06 15.61 6.69
CA ILE A 12 -2.30 16.77 6.20
C ILE A 12 -0.97 16.34 5.58
N THR A 13 -0.26 15.44 6.25
CA THR A 13 1.03 14.90 5.76
C THR A 13 0.84 14.16 4.44
N LEU A 14 -0.21 13.36 4.32
CA LEU A 14 -0.58 12.67 3.08
C LEU A 14 -0.89 13.64 1.94
N THR A 15 -1.66 14.69 2.20
CA THR A 15 -1.97 15.71 1.18
C THR A 15 -0.69 16.41 0.73
N PHE A 16 0.18 16.79 1.67
CA PHE A 16 1.44 17.45 1.36
C PHE A 16 2.38 16.57 0.53
N ILE A 17 2.49 15.27 0.87
CA ILE A 17 3.28 14.30 0.10
C ILE A 17 2.68 14.08 -1.28
N SER A 18 1.35 13.97 -1.38
CA SER A 18 0.66 13.83 -2.67
C SER A 18 0.94 15.05 -3.56
N PHE A 19 0.91 16.24 -2.97
CA PHE A 19 1.21 17.50 -3.64
C PHE A 19 2.63 17.55 -4.19
N ILE A 20 3.64 17.28 -3.36
CA ILE A 20 5.04 17.25 -3.78
C ILE A 20 5.25 16.24 -4.91
N ASN A 21 4.70 15.03 -4.76
CA ASN A 21 4.91 13.96 -5.73
C ASN A 21 4.24 14.26 -7.08
N VAL A 22 3.03 14.83 -7.08
CA VAL A 22 2.34 15.25 -8.31
C VAL A 22 3.14 16.32 -9.05
N ILE A 23 3.66 17.33 -8.33
CA ILE A 23 4.47 18.38 -8.95
C ILE A 23 5.74 17.80 -9.57
N ASP A 24 6.47 16.98 -8.82
CA ASP A 24 7.70 16.37 -9.30
C ASP A 24 7.46 15.51 -10.55
N ILE A 25 6.41 14.71 -10.56
CA ILE A 25 6.08 13.85 -11.70
C ILE A 25 5.60 14.66 -12.89
N ASN A 26 4.81 15.71 -12.68
CA ASN A 26 4.42 16.60 -13.76
C ASN A 26 5.65 17.24 -14.41
N LEU A 27 6.61 17.70 -13.60
CA LEU A 27 7.88 18.24 -14.09
C LEU A 27 8.68 17.17 -14.85
N PHE A 28 8.82 15.97 -14.28
CA PHE A 28 9.50 14.85 -14.95
C PHE A 28 8.86 14.52 -16.31
N LEU A 29 7.55 14.31 -16.34
CA LEU A 29 6.82 14.00 -17.58
C LEU A 29 6.93 15.16 -18.58
N SER A 30 7.02 16.41 -18.14
CA SER A 30 7.22 17.57 -19.02
C SER A 30 8.59 17.61 -19.70
N THR A 31 9.62 17.05 -19.07
CA THR A 31 10.91 16.88 -19.75
C THR A 31 10.83 15.88 -20.91
N LEU A 32 9.98 14.85 -20.78
CA LEU A 32 9.69 13.88 -21.84
C LEU A 32 8.75 14.45 -22.89
N SER A 33 7.79 15.30 -22.49
CA SER A 33 6.75 15.85 -23.38
C SER A 33 7.30 16.81 -24.43
N SER A 34 8.54 17.30 -24.30
CA SER A 34 9.26 18.01 -25.38
C SER A 34 9.32 17.19 -26.69
N LYS A 35 9.13 15.87 -26.61
CA LYS A 35 8.98 14.97 -27.77
C LYS A 35 7.53 14.61 -28.14
N PHE A 36 6.55 14.80 -27.24
CA PHE A 36 5.22 14.16 -27.35
C PHE A 36 4.02 15.07 -27.07
N ASN A 37 4.22 16.39 -26.94
CA ASN A 37 3.18 17.42 -26.80
C ASN A 37 1.90 16.97 -26.06
N ASN A 38 1.83 17.33 -24.76
CA ASN A 38 0.69 17.19 -23.84
C ASN A 38 0.86 16.07 -22.80
N ILE A 39 0.48 16.36 -21.56
CA ILE A 39 0.44 15.43 -20.43
C ILE A 39 -0.97 15.52 -19.86
N SER A 40 -1.59 14.38 -19.62
CA SER A 40 -2.91 14.33 -18.99
C SER A 40 -2.82 14.08 -17.48
N MET A 41 -3.89 14.44 -16.77
CA MET A 41 -4.12 14.04 -15.38
C MET A 41 -4.00 12.52 -15.20
N GLN A 42 -4.51 11.74 -16.16
CA GLN A 42 -4.47 10.28 -16.12
C GLN A 42 -3.04 9.74 -16.20
N ASP A 43 -2.17 10.37 -17.00
CA ASP A 43 -0.76 10.00 -17.08
C ASP A 43 -0.06 10.19 -15.73
N ILE A 44 -0.28 11.34 -15.08
CA ILE A 44 0.31 11.65 -13.77
C ILE A 44 -0.20 10.68 -12.71
N VAL A 45 -1.52 10.50 -12.61
CA VAL A 45 -2.13 9.63 -11.60
C VAL A 45 -1.69 8.18 -11.78
N ILE A 46 -1.69 7.68 -13.01
CA ILE A 46 -1.22 6.31 -13.27
C ILE A 46 0.28 6.22 -13.05
N TYR A 47 1.10 7.18 -13.46
CA TYR A 47 2.52 7.16 -13.13
C TYR A 47 2.76 7.08 -11.61
N MET A 48 2.02 7.87 -10.83
CA MET A 48 2.07 7.91 -9.36
C MET A 48 1.68 6.59 -8.68
N LEU A 49 0.79 5.82 -9.30
CA LEU A 49 0.20 4.61 -8.71
C LEU A 49 0.80 3.32 -9.28
N TYR A 50 1.13 3.35 -10.55
CA TYR A 50 1.56 2.24 -11.37
C TYR A 50 3.09 2.20 -11.45
N GLY A 51 3.78 3.32 -11.64
CA GLY A 51 5.23 3.39 -11.82
C GLY A 51 5.72 3.19 -13.27
N LEU A 52 7.03 3.35 -13.48
CA LEU A 52 7.71 3.37 -14.79
C LEU A 52 7.79 2.00 -15.50
N THR A 53 7.55 1.92 -16.82
CA THR A 53 7.99 0.77 -17.67
C THR A 53 8.46 1.10 -19.10
N SER A 54 9.68 1.65 -19.25
CA SER A 54 10.54 1.32 -20.40
C SER A 54 12.02 1.60 -20.08
N SER A 55 12.80 0.58 -19.71
CA SER A 55 14.27 0.63 -19.49
C SER A 55 14.85 1.69 -18.53
N SER A 56 14.03 2.65 -18.06
CA SER A 56 14.37 3.61 -17.05
C SER A 56 14.52 2.85 -15.73
N ARG A 57 15.75 2.83 -15.24
CA ARG A 57 16.04 2.32 -13.91
C ARG A 57 15.14 3.08 -12.93
N VAL A 58 14.27 2.36 -12.22
CA VAL A 58 13.53 2.92 -11.09
C VAL A 58 14.59 3.48 -10.14
N ASN A 59 14.59 4.80 -9.94
CA ASN A 59 15.58 5.45 -9.08
C ASN A 59 15.23 5.17 -7.61
N LEU A 60 16.20 5.31 -6.72
CA LEU A 60 15.95 5.19 -5.27
C LEU A 60 14.83 6.11 -4.80
N ILE A 61 14.74 7.29 -5.42
CA ILE A 61 13.70 8.28 -5.16
C ILE A 61 12.31 7.72 -5.51
N ASP A 62 12.16 7.01 -6.64
CA ASP A 62 10.90 6.38 -7.02
C ASP A 62 10.53 5.27 -6.03
N ILE A 63 11.50 4.41 -5.64
CA ILE A 63 11.30 3.36 -4.62
C ILE A 63 10.74 3.97 -3.33
N ILE A 64 11.32 5.09 -2.88
CA ILE A 64 10.87 5.79 -1.67
C ILE A 64 9.45 6.33 -1.87
N ARG A 65 9.16 6.99 -2.99
CA ARG A 65 7.82 7.53 -3.29
C ARG A 65 6.73 6.47 -3.23
N PHE A 66 6.96 5.31 -3.86
CA PHE A 66 5.99 4.21 -3.83
C PHE A 66 5.86 3.57 -2.45
N SER A 67 6.91 3.56 -1.64
CA SER A 67 6.89 2.98 -0.30
C SER A 67 6.15 3.85 0.71
N ILE A 68 6.19 5.18 0.56
CA ILE A 68 5.67 6.14 1.54
C ILE A 68 4.19 5.89 1.92
N PRO A 69 3.24 5.71 0.99
CA PRO A 69 1.85 5.47 1.35
C PRO A 69 1.67 4.22 2.22
N PHE A 70 2.39 3.13 1.91
CA PHE A 70 2.36 1.90 2.71
C PHE A 70 2.99 2.10 4.09
N ILE A 71 4.14 2.76 4.17
CA ILE A 71 4.84 3.04 5.43
C ILE A 71 3.99 3.93 6.34
N LEU A 72 3.37 4.99 5.81
CA LEU A 72 2.50 5.88 6.57
C LEU A 72 1.24 5.15 7.07
N CYS A 73 0.60 4.36 6.21
CA CYS A 73 -0.57 3.59 6.59
C CYS A 73 -0.23 2.58 7.71
N ILE A 74 0.82 1.80 7.52
CA ILE A 74 1.24 0.79 8.51
C ILE A 74 1.76 1.44 9.78
N GLY A 75 2.46 2.58 9.70
CA GLY A 75 2.89 3.34 10.87
C GLY A 75 1.71 3.84 11.70
N PHE A 76 0.66 4.35 11.03
CA PHE A 76 -0.57 4.74 11.71
C PHE A 76 -1.28 3.55 12.35
N ILE A 77 -1.43 2.44 11.62
CA ILE A 77 -2.01 1.20 12.16
C ILE A 77 -1.15 0.65 13.30
N ASN A 78 0.17 0.77 13.22
CA ASN A 78 1.08 0.34 14.28
C ASN A 78 0.90 1.16 15.55
N SER A 79 0.70 2.47 15.45
CA SER A 79 0.38 3.31 16.62
C SER A 79 -0.96 2.93 17.27
N TYR A 80 -1.93 2.53 16.45
CA TYR A 80 -3.20 1.99 16.95
C TYR A 80 -3.02 0.63 17.62
N LEU A 81 -2.18 -0.24 17.05
CA LEU A 81 -1.84 -1.55 17.63
C LEU A 81 -1.02 -1.43 18.92
N SER A 82 -0.05 -0.52 18.99
CA SER A 82 0.72 -0.28 20.22
C SER A 82 -0.20 0.18 21.34
N ASP A 83 -1.13 1.09 21.08
CA ASP A 83 -2.13 1.50 22.08
C ASP A 83 -2.99 0.33 22.60
N ILE A 84 -3.27 -0.65 21.74
CA ILE A 84 -4.05 -1.84 22.10
C ILE A 84 -3.21 -2.86 22.87
N LEU A 85 -1.93 -3.01 22.50
CA LEU A 85 -1.04 -4.06 23.01
C LEU A 85 -0.20 -3.62 24.23
N GLU A 86 0.22 -2.35 24.30
CA GLU A 86 1.11 -1.79 25.34
C GLU A 86 0.38 -1.33 26.61
N SER A 87 -0.95 -1.30 26.63
CA SER A 87 -1.62 -1.40 27.93
C SER A 87 -1.31 -2.79 28.49
N ASN A 88 -0.31 -2.89 29.37
CA ASN A 88 0.22 -4.14 29.96
C ASN A 88 -0.86 -5.09 30.54
N THR A 89 -2.07 -4.59 30.76
CA THR A 89 -3.25 -5.36 31.18
C THR A 89 -3.97 -6.08 30.01
N ILE A 90 -3.79 -5.70 28.75
CA ILE A 90 -4.47 -6.29 27.59
C ILE A 90 -3.78 -7.53 27.02
N TYR A 91 -2.46 -7.68 27.07
CA TYR A 91 -1.85 -8.98 26.78
C TYR A 91 -2.41 -10.06 27.73
N LEU A 92 -2.63 -9.72 29.00
CA LEU A 92 -3.34 -10.55 29.98
C LEU A 92 -4.86 -10.61 29.74
N ASN A 93 -5.52 -9.54 29.28
CA ASN A 93 -6.98 -9.55 29.07
C ASN A 93 -7.41 -10.22 27.75
N ILE A 94 -6.65 -10.13 26.64
CA ILE A 94 -6.86 -10.94 25.42
C ILE A 94 -6.82 -12.43 25.78
N ILE A 95 -5.95 -12.79 26.73
CA ILE A 95 -5.83 -14.14 27.28
C ILE A 95 -7.00 -14.47 28.23
N ARG A 96 -7.48 -13.53 29.06
CA ARG A 96 -8.60 -13.73 30.00
C ARG A 96 -9.99 -13.76 29.36
N TYR A 97 -10.21 -13.10 28.22
CA TYR A 97 -11.52 -13.10 27.57
C TYR A 97 -11.78 -14.46 26.89
N LYS A 98 -12.78 -15.19 27.38
CA LYS A 98 -13.38 -16.37 26.72
C LYS A 98 -13.88 -16.10 25.28
N SER A 99 -13.78 -14.86 24.79
CA SER A 99 -14.23 -14.39 23.47
C SER A 99 -13.12 -13.78 22.59
N TYR A 100 -11.86 -14.21 22.70
CA TYR A 100 -10.75 -13.73 21.83
C TYR A 100 -11.09 -13.69 20.33
N SER A 101 -11.93 -14.60 19.83
CA SER A 101 -12.41 -14.59 18.44
C SER A 101 -13.20 -13.32 18.09
N SER A 102 -14.07 -12.84 18.98
CA SER A 102 -14.83 -11.60 18.73
C SER A 102 -13.93 -10.37 18.86
N TRP A 103 -12.98 -10.38 19.79
CA TRP A 103 -11.97 -9.33 19.94
C TRP A 103 -11.15 -9.18 18.65
N ILE A 104 -10.56 -10.27 18.16
CA ILE A 104 -9.76 -10.27 16.91
C ILE A 104 -10.60 -9.74 15.75
N LYS A 105 -11.84 -10.23 15.59
CA LYS A 105 -12.74 -9.74 14.53
C LYS A 105 -12.98 -8.23 14.60
N THR A 106 -13.22 -7.70 15.81
CA THR A 106 -13.54 -6.28 16.01
C THR A 106 -12.36 -5.39 15.65
N TYR A 107 -11.15 -5.74 16.12
CA TYR A 107 -9.95 -4.94 15.86
C TYR A 107 -9.46 -5.06 14.43
N LEU A 108 -9.49 -6.26 13.85
CA LEU A 108 -9.18 -6.45 12.43
C LEU A 108 -10.15 -5.68 11.54
N PHE A 109 -11.45 -5.71 11.84
CA PHE A 109 -12.45 -4.94 11.09
C PHE A 109 -12.15 -3.43 11.14
N LYS A 110 -11.85 -2.88 12.32
CA LYS A 110 -11.46 -1.47 12.46
C LYS A 110 -10.20 -1.13 11.68
N MET A 111 -9.16 -1.98 11.74
CA MET A 111 -7.93 -1.76 10.97
C MET A 111 -8.17 -1.81 9.46
N THR A 112 -8.93 -2.79 8.99
CA THR A 112 -9.33 -2.87 7.57
C THR A 112 -10.08 -1.61 7.13
N LEU A 113 -11.03 -1.13 7.94
CA LEU A 113 -11.76 0.10 7.64
C LEU A 113 -10.83 1.32 7.57
N LEU A 114 -9.88 1.44 8.49
CA LEU A 114 -8.89 2.53 8.50
C LEU A 114 -7.99 2.48 7.25
N ILE A 115 -7.54 1.29 6.84
CA ILE A 115 -6.75 1.10 5.62
C ILE A 115 -7.56 1.52 4.38
N ILE A 116 -8.83 1.10 4.29
CA ILE A 116 -9.72 1.49 3.18
C ILE A 116 -9.85 3.02 3.12
N LEU A 117 -10.21 3.66 4.25
CA LEU A 117 -10.37 5.11 4.32
C LEU A 117 -9.09 5.86 3.95
N PHE A 118 -7.93 5.38 4.42
CA PHE A 118 -6.62 5.94 4.09
C PHE A 118 -6.37 5.93 2.57
N TYR A 119 -6.54 4.78 1.92
CA TYR A 119 -6.28 4.67 0.47
C TYR A 119 -7.35 5.39 -0.36
N THR A 120 -8.62 5.38 0.06
CA THR A 120 -9.67 6.18 -0.58
C THR A 120 -9.27 7.66 -0.57
N TYR A 121 -8.86 8.17 0.59
CA TYR A 121 -8.42 9.56 0.73
C TYR A 121 -7.17 9.85 -0.12
N TYR A 122 -6.16 8.98 -0.08
CA TYR A 122 -4.94 9.15 -0.88
C TYR A 122 -5.23 9.24 -2.38
N TYR A 123 -6.06 8.33 -2.92
CA TYR A 123 -6.39 8.31 -4.35
C TYR A 123 -7.20 9.53 -4.76
N ILE A 124 -8.16 9.96 -3.94
CA ILE A 124 -8.93 11.19 -4.19
C ILE A 124 -7.99 12.40 -4.22
N ASN A 125 -7.05 12.52 -3.28
CA ASN A 125 -6.08 13.62 -3.29
C ASN A 125 -5.24 13.63 -4.57
N LEU A 126 -4.75 12.47 -5.02
CA LEU A 126 -3.98 12.40 -6.26
C LEU A 126 -4.77 12.92 -7.46
N ILE A 127 -6.04 12.51 -7.60
CA ILE A 127 -6.91 12.97 -8.69
C ILE A 127 -7.15 14.48 -8.60
N ILE A 128 -7.53 14.99 -7.43
CA ILE A 128 -7.82 16.42 -7.24
C ILE A 128 -6.58 17.26 -7.53
N ILE A 129 -5.44 16.93 -6.92
CA ILE A 129 -4.21 17.70 -7.08
C ILE A 129 -3.75 17.63 -8.54
N SER A 130 -3.75 16.46 -9.17
CA SER A 130 -3.33 16.32 -10.58
C SER A 130 -4.23 17.11 -11.53
N SER A 131 -5.53 17.20 -11.24
CA SER A 131 -6.49 17.99 -12.03
C SER A 131 -6.23 19.49 -11.95
N ILE A 132 -5.66 20.00 -10.86
CA ILE A 132 -5.30 21.42 -10.72
C ILE A 132 -4.09 21.76 -11.61
N TYR A 133 -3.16 20.83 -11.77
CA TYR A 133 -1.87 21.05 -12.44
C TYR A 133 -1.83 20.69 -13.93
N THR A 134 -2.90 20.09 -14.47
CA THR A 134 -2.96 19.67 -15.87
C THR A 134 -4.14 20.30 -16.59
N LYS A 135 -3.90 20.76 -17.82
CA LYS A 135 -4.96 21.30 -18.69
C LYS A 135 -5.78 20.16 -19.32
N ASN A 136 -5.13 19.04 -19.63
CA ASN A 136 -5.81 17.86 -20.15
C ASN A 136 -6.20 16.92 -19.02
N VAL A 137 -7.51 16.71 -18.83
CA VAL A 137 -8.04 15.90 -17.72
C VAL A 137 -8.29 14.45 -18.13
N SER A 138 -8.32 14.12 -19.43
CA SER A 138 -8.72 12.79 -19.90
C SER A 138 -7.84 12.23 -21.02
N GLY A 139 -7.82 10.90 -21.08
CA GLY A 139 -7.07 10.13 -22.07
C GLY A 139 -5.61 9.94 -21.69
N PHE A 140 -5.07 8.75 -21.95
CA PHE A 140 -3.64 8.54 -21.91
C PHE A 140 -2.98 9.25 -23.09
N THR A 141 -1.88 9.96 -22.84
CA THR A 141 -1.10 10.58 -23.91
C THR A 141 -0.02 9.63 -24.43
N ASP A 142 0.63 10.00 -25.53
CA ASP A 142 1.77 9.26 -26.08
C ASP A 142 2.91 9.10 -25.05
N THR A 143 3.01 10.02 -24.09
CA THR A 143 3.95 9.93 -22.97
C THR A 143 3.71 8.66 -22.13
N PHE A 144 2.45 8.30 -21.88
CA PHE A 144 2.11 7.08 -21.15
C PHE A 144 2.50 5.82 -21.93
N TYR A 145 2.16 5.74 -23.21
CA TYR A 145 2.47 4.57 -24.04
C TYR A 145 3.96 4.41 -24.31
N TYR A 146 4.71 5.52 -24.40
CA TYR A 146 6.17 5.50 -24.47
C TYR A 146 6.79 4.86 -23.22
N LEU A 147 6.23 5.18 -22.05
CA LEU A 147 6.65 4.66 -20.74
C LEU A 147 6.01 3.32 -20.37
N ASN A 148 5.12 2.76 -21.21
CA ASN A 148 4.43 1.49 -20.96
C ASN A 148 4.21 0.73 -22.27
N ARG A 149 5.30 0.39 -22.97
CA ARG A 149 5.27 -0.12 -24.35
C ARG A 149 4.50 -1.44 -24.52
N TYR A 150 4.30 -2.20 -23.44
CA TYR A 150 3.58 -3.46 -23.44
C TYR A 150 2.08 -3.31 -23.14
N MET A 151 1.59 -2.07 -23.04
CA MET A 151 0.18 -1.77 -22.81
C MET A 151 -0.46 -1.20 -24.08
N THR A 152 -1.43 -1.93 -24.63
CA THR A 152 -2.31 -1.45 -25.70
C THR A 152 -3.76 -1.49 -25.22
N ASN A 153 -4.57 -0.48 -25.54
CA ASN A 153 -6.00 -0.38 -25.17
C ASN A 153 -6.26 -0.44 -23.65
N THR A 154 -5.57 0.39 -22.87
CA THR A 154 -5.73 0.48 -21.42
C THR A 154 -6.89 1.37 -21.00
N ASN A 155 -7.75 0.85 -20.11
CA ASN A 155 -8.76 1.67 -19.43
C ASN A 155 -8.19 2.23 -18.12
N PHE A 156 -8.16 3.56 -18.00
CA PHE A 156 -7.71 4.27 -16.79
C PHE A 156 -8.42 3.78 -15.52
N PHE A 157 -9.75 3.66 -15.56
CA PHE A 157 -10.54 3.23 -14.40
C PHE A 157 -10.21 1.80 -13.97
N GLN A 158 -9.95 0.92 -14.93
CA GLN A 158 -9.57 -0.46 -14.64
C GLN A 158 -8.23 -0.53 -13.91
N LEU A 159 -7.21 0.19 -14.41
CA LEU A 159 -5.90 0.26 -13.76
C LEU A 159 -5.99 0.87 -12.36
N LEU A 160 -6.77 1.94 -12.22
CA LEU A 160 -6.96 2.62 -10.95
C LEU A 160 -7.64 1.71 -9.91
N ILE A 161 -8.72 1.00 -10.31
CA ILE A 161 -9.44 0.06 -9.44
C ILE A 161 -8.53 -1.10 -9.02
N TYR A 162 -7.78 -1.69 -9.95
CA TYR A 162 -6.89 -2.80 -9.61
C TYR A 162 -5.78 -2.37 -8.67
N GLN A 163 -5.12 -1.23 -8.92
CA GLN A 163 -4.05 -0.74 -8.06
C GLN A 163 -4.59 -0.33 -6.68
N TYR A 164 -5.82 0.19 -6.63
CA TYR A 164 -6.52 0.52 -5.39
C TYR A 164 -6.73 -0.72 -4.52
N PHE A 165 -7.31 -1.79 -5.08
CA PHE A 165 -7.50 -3.04 -4.36
C PHE A 165 -6.18 -3.70 -3.98
N LEU A 166 -5.17 -3.63 -4.85
CA LEU A 166 -3.83 -4.17 -4.55
C LEU A 166 -3.22 -3.46 -3.34
N SER A 167 -3.32 -2.13 -3.29
CA SER A 167 -2.79 -1.33 -2.19
C SER A 167 -3.47 -1.67 -0.86
N ILE A 168 -4.80 -1.85 -0.87
CA ILE A 168 -5.57 -2.24 0.31
C ILE A 168 -5.18 -3.65 0.78
N PHE A 169 -5.23 -4.65 -0.10
CA PHE A 169 -4.97 -6.04 0.30
C PHE A 169 -3.51 -6.27 0.71
N SER A 170 -2.56 -5.62 0.03
CA SER A 170 -1.14 -5.66 0.43
C SER A 170 -0.94 -5.08 1.82
N THR A 171 -1.59 -3.95 2.12
CA THR A 171 -1.47 -3.30 3.43
C THR A 171 -2.14 -4.11 4.54
N ILE A 172 -3.29 -4.74 4.26
CA ILE A 172 -3.93 -5.69 5.18
C ILE A 172 -2.98 -6.86 5.45
N LEU A 173 -2.38 -7.45 4.42
CA LEU A 173 -1.43 -8.55 4.56
C LEU A 173 -0.23 -8.15 5.44
N LEU A 174 0.41 -7.01 5.15
CA LEU A 174 1.54 -6.49 5.92
C LEU A 174 1.16 -6.16 7.37
N THR A 175 -0.06 -5.66 7.60
CA THR A 175 -0.59 -5.42 8.95
C THR A 175 -0.78 -6.72 9.72
N LEU A 176 -1.31 -7.76 9.07
CA LEU A 176 -1.46 -9.08 9.67
C LEU A 176 -0.11 -9.71 9.99
N ILE A 177 0.89 -9.55 9.11
CA ILE A 177 2.27 -9.95 9.35
C ILE A 177 2.83 -9.20 10.56
N ASN A 178 2.65 -7.87 10.64
CA ASN A 178 3.08 -7.09 11.79
C ASN A 178 2.45 -7.60 13.09
N LEU A 179 1.15 -7.88 13.09
CA LEU A 179 0.47 -8.37 14.28
C LEU A 179 0.99 -9.77 14.67
N LEU A 180 1.16 -10.68 13.71
CA LEU A 180 1.69 -12.02 13.96
C LEU A 180 3.12 -11.96 14.52
N LEU A 181 4.01 -11.19 13.89
CA LEU A 181 5.39 -11.02 14.32
C LEU A 181 5.46 -10.34 15.70
N SER A 182 4.60 -9.38 15.98
CA SER A 182 4.54 -8.74 17.30
C SER A 182 4.20 -9.72 18.42
N LEU A 183 3.34 -10.72 18.13
CA LEU A 183 2.97 -11.78 19.06
C LEU A 183 4.12 -12.78 19.27
N VAL A 184 4.82 -13.14 18.19
CA VAL A 184 5.97 -14.07 18.24
C VAL A 184 7.17 -13.45 18.95
N LEU A 185 7.51 -12.21 18.59
CA LEU A 185 8.67 -11.47 19.13
C LEU A 185 8.37 -10.79 20.47
N LYS A 186 7.09 -10.72 20.87
CA LYS A 186 6.60 -9.96 22.03
C LYS A 186 7.04 -8.49 22.02
N ASN A 187 7.17 -7.89 20.83
CA ASN A 187 7.63 -6.52 20.67
C ASN A 187 7.07 -5.92 19.38
N ILE A 188 6.15 -4.96 19.50
CA ILE A 188 5.48 -4.31 18.37
C ILE A 188 6.43 -3.46 17.54
N ASN A 189 7.38 -2.77 18.17
CA ASN A 189 8.33 -1.88 17.49
C ASN A 189 9.34 -2.67 16.64
N LYS A 190 9.87 -3.79 17.15
CA LYS A 190 10.75 -4.67 16.37
C LYS A 190 10.02 -5.26 15.16
N SER A 191 8.78 -5.70 15.37
CA SER A 191 7.92 -6.21 14.30
C SER A 191 7.67 -5.14 13.21
N PHE A 192 7.36 -3.92 13.63
CA PHE A 192 7.15 -2.79 12.74
C PHE A 192 8.39 -2.49 11.87
N ILE A 193 9.60 -2.50 12.45
CA ILE A 193 10.85 -2.31 11.72
C ILE A 193 11.03 -3.40 10.63
N VAL A 194 10.76 -4.67 10.96
CA VAL A 194 10.83 -5.77 9.99
C VAL A 194 9.86 -5.53 8.82
N VAL A 195 8.65 -5.07 9.10
CA VAL A 195 7.65 -4.78 8.06
C VAL A 195 8.07 -3.59 7.20
N ILE A 196 8.63 -2.53 7.77
CA ILE A 196 9.19 -1.41 6.98
C ILE A 196 10.29 -1.90 6.04
N VAL A 197 11.24 -2.68 6.56
CA VAL A 197 12.33 -3.24 5.74
C VAL A 197 11.78 -4.11 4.61
N THR A 198 10.74 -4.90 4.90
CA THR A 198 10.05 -5.73 3.90
C THR A 198 9.44 -4.87 2.80
N ILE A 199 8.75 -3.77 3.15
CA ILE A 199 8.18 -2.84 2.15
C ILE A 199 9.29 -2.29 1.25
N LEU A 200 10.39 -1.80 1.82
CA LEU A 200 11.50 -1.22 1.07
C LEU A 200 12.17 -2.24 0.13
N ILE A 201 12.32 -3.49 0.58
CA ILE A 201 12.86 -4.57 -0.27
C ILE A 201 11.88 -4.86 -1.41
N LEU A 202 10.59 -5.04 -1.12
CA LEU A 202 9.58 -5.35 -2.14
C LEU A 202 9.44 -4.23 -3.18
N THR A 203 9.48 -2.97 -2.77
CA THR A 203 9.48 -1.84 -3.70
C THR A 203 10.78 -1.76 -4.51
N ALA A 204 11.93 -2.05 -3.90
CA ALA A 204 13.21 -2.10 -4.61
C ALA A 204 13.29 -3.23 -5.66
N LEU A 205 12.63 -4.37 -5.42
CA LEU A 205 12.52 -5.45 -6.40
C LEU A 205 11.80 -5.00 -7.69
N GLY A 206 10.95 -3.97 -7.60
CA GLY A 206 10.34 -3.34 -8.78
C GLY A 206 11.36 -2.80 -9.80
N LYS A 207 12.62 -2.59 -9.40
CA LYS A 207 13.70 -2.18 -10.32
C LYS A 207 14.13 -3.29 -11.28
N TYR A 208 13.97 -4.56 -10.91
CA TYR A 208 14.62 -5.68 -11.59
C TYR A 208 13.70 -6.47 -12.53
N ASP A 209 12.57 -5.87 -12.95
CA ASP A 209 11.51 -6.57 -13.71
C ASP A 209 11.04 -7.88 -13.02
N ILE A 210 11.19 -7.92 -11.69
CA ILE A 210 10.71 -8.97 -10.80
C ILE A 210 9.30 -8.59 -10.33
N ILE A 211 8.47 -9.61 -10.04
CA ILE A 211 7.13 -9.42 -9.50
C ILE A 211 7.22 -8.55 -8.25
N ASN A 212 6.63 -7.37 -8.31
CA ASN A 212 6.47 -6.50 -7.17
C ASN A 212 5.03 -6.65 -6.66
N PRO A 213 4.80 -7.33 -5.52
CA PRO A 213 3.46 -7.54 -4.99
C PRO A 213 2.74 -6.23 -4.63
N LEU A 214 3.44 -5.09 -4.59
CA LEU A 214 2.89 -3.78 -4.25
C LEU A 214 2.53 -2.93 -5.48
N MET A 215 2.97 -3.30 -6.69
CA MET A 215 2.86 -2.44 -7.90
C MET A 215 2.46 -3.21 -9.16
N LEU A 216 1.37 -2.80 -9.80
CA LEU A 216 0.86 -3.43 -11.03
C LEU A 216 1.70 -3.20 -12.29
N SER A 217 2.56 -2.18 -12.36
CA SER A 217 3.35 -1.89 -13.58
C SER A 217 4.24 -3.01 -14.03
N LYS A 218 4.86 -3.67 -13.06
CA LYS A 218 5.76 -4.79 -13.32
C LYS A 218 4.98 -6.06 -13.68
N HIS A 219 3.69 -6.12 -13.35
CA HIS A 219 2.85 -7.20 -13.83
C HIS A 219 2.68 -7.17 -15.33
N TYR A 220 2.71 -6.05 -16.05
CA TYR A 220 2.56 -6.09 -17.51
C TYR A 220 3.85 -6.43 -18.26
N THR A 221 5.00 -6.00 -17.74
CA THR A 221 6.31 -6.46 -18.23
C THR A 221 6.49 -7.96 -18.01
N ILE A 222 5.99 -8.48 -16.89
CA ILE A 222 6.02 -9.90 -16.55
C ILE A 222 4.89 -10.67 -17.20
N ASN A 223 3.68 -10.12 -17.38
CA ASN A 223 2.55 -10.76 -18.06
C ASN A 223 2.89 -10.99 -19.54
N TYR A 224 3.64 -10.09 -20.16
CA TYR A 224 4.21 -10.34 -21.48
C TYR A 224 5.19 -11.54 -21.51
N ASN A 225 5.96 -11.77 -20.43
CA ASN A 225 6.96 -12.84 -20.36
C ASN A 225 6.46 -14.16 -19.71
N PHE A 226 5.44 -14.11 -18.85
CA PHE A 226 5.00 -15.17 -17.93
C PHE A 226 3.47 -15.27 -17.79
N ASN A 227 2.68 -14.47 -18.51
CA ASN A 227 1.20 -14.50 -18.51
C ASN A 227 0.51 -14.34 -17.14
N ILE A 228 1.09 -13.60 -16.19
CA ILE A 228 0.49 -13.34 -14.87
C ILE A 228 -0.48 -12.15 -14.95
N ASN A 229 -1.78 -12.43 -14.84
CA ASN A 229 -2.85 -11.43 -14.84
C ASN A 229 -2.91 -10.64 -13.50
N PRO A 230 -3.07 -9.30 -13.49
CA PRO A 230 -3.36 -8.50 -12.29
C PRO A 230 -4.42 -9.08 -11.33
N ILE A 231 -5.46 -9.71 -11.88
CA ILE A 231 -6.51 -10.38 -11.09
C ILE A 231 -5.93 -11.53 -10.25
N SER A 232 -5.00 -12.30 -10.81
CA SER A 232 -4.35 -13.41 -10.09
C SER A 232 -3.57 -12.90 -8.87
N THR A 233 -2.86 -11.77 -8.99
CA THR A 233 -2.12 -11.14 -7.89
C THR A 233 -3.05 -10.70 -6.76
N LEU A 234 -4.19 -10.09 -7.09
CA LEU A 234 -5.20 -9.71 -6.11
C LEU A 234 -5.73 -10.95 -5.37
N THR A 235 -6.05 -12.02 -6.12
CA THR A 235 -6.48 -13.30 -5.55
C THR A 235 -5.43 -13.91 -4.63
N PHE A 236 -4.14 -13.86 -5.01
CA PHE A 236 -3.06 -14.33 -4.15
C PHE A 236 -2.95 -13.53 -2.86
N HIS A 237 -3.03 -12.20 -2.91
CA HIS A 237 -3.02 -11.37 -1.70
C HIS A 237 -4.19 -11.67 -0.77
N LEU A 238 -5.38 -11.91 -1.32
CA LEU A 238 -6.55 -12.33 -0.55
C LEU A 238 -6.33 -13.69 0.11
N LEU A 239 -5.85 -14.69 -0.64
CA LEU A 239 -5.56 -16.03 -0.13
C LEU A 239 -4.49 -15.99 0.97
N PHE A 240 -3.39 -15.27 0.76
CA PHE A 240 -2.34 -15.10 1.76
C PHE A 240 -2.85 -14.38 3.00
N SER A 241 -3.67 -13.33 2.85
CA SER A 241 -4.27 -12.63 3.99
C SER A 241 -5.14 -13.57 4.83
N PHE A 242 -5.92 -14.45 4.19
CA PHE A 242 -6.72 -15.46 4.86
C PHE A 242 -5.86 -16.50 5.61
N ILE A 243 -4.78 -16.98 4.98
CA ILE A 243 -3.84 -17.92 5.62
C ILE A 243 -3.20 -17.29 6.85
N ILE A 244 -2.71 -16.04 6.75
CA ILE A 244 -2.09 -15.35 7.88
C ILE A 244 -3.12 -15.09 8.99
N TYR A 245 -4.36 -14.72 8.64
CA TYR A 245 -5.44 -14.60 9.62
C TYR A 245 -5.67 -15.90 10.41
N ILE A 246 -5.72 -17.06 9.76
CA ILE A 246 -5.84 -18.36 10.44
C ILE A 246 -4.64 -18.61 11.36
N SER A 247 -3.43 -18.35 10.87
CA SER A 247 -2.19 -18.50 11.66
C SER A 247 -2.19 -17.60 12.91
N LEU A 248 -2.71 -16.39 12.79
CA LEU A 248 -2.85 -15.43 13.88
C LEU A 248 -3.82 -15.94 14.95
N VAL A 249 -5.00 -16.43 14.53
CA VAL A 249 -5.97 -17.04 15.43
C VAL A 249 -5.36 -18.25 16.16
N ARG A 250 -4.61 -19.10 15.45
CA ARG A 250 -3.90 -20.25 16.07
C ARG A 250 -2.82 -19.81 17.06
N CYS A 251 -2.03 -18.80 16.70
CA CYS A 251 -0.98 -18.25 17.57
C CYS A 251 -1.55 -17.73 18.89
N ILE A 252 -2.63 -16.95 18.82
CA ILE A 252 -3.31 -16.42 20.01
C ILE A 252 -3.85 -17.57 20.89
N LYS A 253 -4.49 -18.59 20.28
CA LYS A 253 -4.96 -19.77 21.04
C LYS A 253 -3.82 -20.50 21.76
N LEU A 254 -2.65 -20.63 21.13
CA LEU A 254 -1.49 -21.28 21.73
C LEU A 254 -0.90 -20.46 22.88
N LEU A 255 -0.83 -19.14 22.73
CA LEU A 255 -0.37 -18.23 23.77
C LEU A 255 -1.27 -18.34 25.01
N VAL A 256 -2.59 -18.33 24.82
CA VAL A 256 -3.59 -18.47 25.91
C VAL A 256 -3.38 -19.77 26.71
N ARG A 257 -3.21 -20.90 26.01
CA ARG A 257 -3.02 -22.22 26.65
C ARG A 257 -1.72 -22.31 27.45
N ARG A 258 -0.62 -21.73 26.95
CA ARG A 258 0.69 -21.80 27.62
C ARG A 258 0.78 -20.95 28.88
N THR A 259 0.00 -19.87 28.97
CA THR A 259 0.00 -19.00 30.14
C THR A 259 -0.81 -19.53 31.33
N GLY A 260 -1.43 -20.71 31.23
CA GLY A 260 -2.07 -21.38 32.37
C GLY A 260 -3.24 -20.60 32.98
N LEU A 261 -4.07 -19.98 32.13
CA LEU A 261 -5.38 -19.45 32.48
C LEU A 261 -6.48 -20.42 32.04
#